data_AF-A0A7S0AIQ6-F1
#
_entry.id   AF-A0A7S0AIQ6-F1
#
_cell.length_a   1.000
_cell.length_b   1.000
_cell.length_c   1.000
_cell.angle_alpha   90.00
_cell.angle_beta   90.00
_cell.angle_gamma   90.00
#
_symmetry.space_group_name_H-M   'P 1'
#
loop_
_entity.id
_entity.type
_entity.pdbx_description
1 polymer ?
#
loop_
_entity_poly.entity_id
_entity_poly.type
_entity_poly.pdbx_seq_one_letter_code
_entity_poly.pdbx_strand_id
1 'polypeptide(L)'
;MLEAVTKKASPSKSATPPMKQLFPRHIILSNRSASFLKLGEHEKALKDAGQAVVLDPTYVKAAFRKGLALHAMGRYQDAVPVLGAAHNIEPKNKQIKQALQFAEVRLQQEMRKRMQ
;
A
#
# COMPACT_ATOMS: atom_id res chain seq x y z
N MET A 1 28.20 31.00 55.02
CA MET A 1 28.82 29.80 54.41
C MET A 1 27.93 29.36 53.27
N LEU A 2 28.53 29.04 52.13
CA LEU A 2 27.89 28.91 50.81
C LEU A 2 26.89 27.74 50.72
N GLU A 3 25.68 28.02 50.22
CA GLU A 3 24.80 27.00 49.65
C GLU A 3 25.20 26.75 48.19
N ALA A 4 25.78 25.57 47.94
CA ALA A 4 25.98 25.04 46.61
C ALA A 4 24.66 24.48 46.09
N VAL A 5 23.98 25.21 45.21
CA VAL A 5 22.91 24.64 44.36
C VAL A 5 23.35 24.70 42.91
N THR A 6 23.57 23.51 42.40
CA THR A 6 24.05 23.13 41.09
C THR A 6 23.14 23.62 39.94
N LYS A 7 23.78 24.23 38.93
CA LYS A 7 23.39 24.40 37.52
C LYS A 7 22.01 23.85 37.10
N LYS A 8 21.06 24.74 36.81
CA LYS A 8 20.03 24.47 35.78
C LYS A 8 20.64 24.79 34.42
N ALA A 9 21.17 23.78 33.75
CA ALA A 9 21.43 23.85 32.32
C ALA A 9 20.08 23.98 31.60
N SER A 10 19.93 25.06 30.83
CA SER A 10 18.84 25.25 29.87
C SER A 10 18.87 24.13 28.83
N PRO A 11 17.71 23.58 28.41
CA PRO A 11 17.72 22.55 27.38
C PRO A 11 18.13 23.19 26.04
N SER A 12 19.32 22.79 25.57
CA SER A 12 19.83 23.05 24.23
C SER A 12 18.80 22.65 23.17
N LYS A 13 18.37 23.62 22.34
CA LYS A 13 17.58 23.38 21.13
C LYS A 13 18.49 22.81 20.04
N SER A 14 18.81 21.52 20.11
CA SER A 14 19.47 20.80 19.01
C SER A 14 19.26 19.29 19.06
N ALA A 15 18.08 18.84 19.50
CA ALA A 15 17.69 17.45 19.34
C ALA A 15 17.19 17.24 17.90
N THR A 16 18.02 16.64 17.05
CA THR A 16 17.52 15.95 15.86
C THR A 16 16.49 14.90 16.33
N PRO A 17 15.26 14.88 15.78
CA PRO A 17 14.26 13.92 16.23
C PRO A 17 14.76 12.48 15.99
N PRO A 18 14.43 11.52 16.86
CA PRO A 18 14.81 10.13 16.67
C PRO A 18 14.29 9.64 15.30
N MET A 19 15.16 8.97 14.54
CA MET A 19 14.96 8.49 13.15
C MET A 19 13.72 7.61 12.92
N LYS A 20 12.92 7.35 13.95
CA LYS A 20 11.91 6.27 14.04
C LYS A 20 10.63 6.51 13.22
N GLN A 21 10.48 7.65 12.53
CA GLN A 21 9.25 7.89 11.76
C GLN A 21 9.38 9.00 10.70
N LEU A 22 10.42 8.97 9.88
CA LEU A 22 10.55 9.97 8.82
C LEU A 22 9.53 9.78 7.68
N PHE A 23 9.01 8.55 7.48
CA PHE A 23 7.94 8.25 6.52
C PHE A 23 7.04 7.10 7.03
N PRO A 24 5.71 7.18 6.87
CA PRO A 24 4.81 6.09 7.23
C PRO A 24 5.16 4.81 6.47
N ARG A 25 5.34 3.70 7.20
CA ARG A 25 5.83 2.42 6.64
C ARG A 25 4.97 1.88 5.51
N HIS A 26 3.64 2.07 5.57
CA HIS A 26 2.72 1.66 4.49
C HIS A 26 2.98 2.41 3.18
N ILE A 27 3.40 3.68 3.23
CA ILE A 27 3.74 4.47 2.03
C ILE A 27 5.01 3.93 1.38
N ILE A 28 6.05 3.65 2.18
CA ILE A 28 7.31 3.08 1.68
C ILE A 28 7.06 1.74 0.99
N LEU A 29 6.32 0.85 1.65
CA LEU A 29 5.95 -0.46 1.11
C LEU A 29 5.12 -0.34 -0.17
N SER A 30 4.14 0.57 -0.20
CA SER A 30 3.34 0.83 -1.42
C SER A 30 4.20 1.35 -2.57
N ASN A 31 5.16 2.24 -2.31
CA ASN A 31 6.08 2.75 -3.34
C ASN A 31 7.02 1.65 -3.84
N ARG A 32 7.55 0.80 -2.95
CA ARG A 32 8.40 -0.33 -3.34
C ARG A 32 7.62 -1.38 -4.13
N SER A 33 6.37 -1.65 -3.75
CA SER A 33 5.44 -2.48 -4.53
C SER A 33 5.23 -1.92 -5.95
N ALA A 34 5.06 -0.59 -6.08
CA ALA A 34 4.94 0.05 -7.39
C ALA A 34 6.19 -0.16 -8.26
N SER A 35 7.39 -0.11 -7.67
CA SER A 35 8.64 -0.40 -8.37
C SER A 35 8.70 -1.87 -8.81
N PHE A 36 8.34 -2.80 -7.94
CA PHE A 36 8.30 -4.23 -8.28
C PHE A 36 7.30 -4.53 -9.41
N LEU A 37 6.13 -3.88 -9.44
CA LEU A 37 5.19 -4.00 -10.56
C LEU A 37 5.81 -3.59 -11.89
N LYS A 38 6.58 -2.49 -11.92
CA LYS A 38 7.27 -2.03 -13.13
C LYS A 38 8.38 -2.99 -13.59
N LEU A 39 8.99 -3.71 -12.65
CA LEU A 39 10.04 -4.69 -12.92
C LEU A 39 9.49 -6.08 -13.32
N GLY A 40 8.17 -6.29 -13.31
CA GLY A 40 7.56 -7.61 -13.55
C GLY A 40 7.62 -8.55 -12.33
N GLU A 41 8.08 -8.05 -11.18
CA GLU A 41 8.30 -8.82 -9.95
C GLU A 41 7.01 -8.89 -9.12
N HIS A 42 5.99 -9.54 -9.67
CA HIS A 42 4.61 -9.42 -9.19
C HIS A 42 4.37 -10.00 -7.78
N GLU A 43 5.07 -11.09 -7.42
CA GLU A 43 4.98 -11.71 -6.10
C GLU A 43 5.55 -10.80 -5.01
N LYS A 44 6.69 -10.16 -5.29
CA LYS A 44 7.30 -9.17 -4.39
C LYS A 44 6.40 -7.95 -4.25
N ALA A 45 5.81 -7.48 -5.36
CA ALA A 45 4.84 -6.40 -5.34
C ALA A 45 3.61 -6.73 -4.47
N LEU A 46 3.07 -7.95 -4.60
CA LEU A 46 1.93 -8.41 -3.81
C LEU A 46 2.27 -8.45 -2.32
N LYS A 47 3.44 -8.99 -1.96
CA LYS A 47 3.88 -9.06 -0.56
C LYS A 47 3.92 -7.67 0.08
N ASP A 48 4.55 -6.72 -0.59
CA ASP A 48 4.68 -5.35 -0.08
C ASP A 48 3.35 -4.61 -0.03
N ALA A 49 2.54 -4.70 -1.09
CA ALA A 49 1.22 -4.07 -1.09
C ALA A 49 0.30 -4.69 -0.03
N GLY A 50 0.37 -6.00 0.18
CA GLY A 50 -0.36 -6.69 1.22
C GLY A 50 0.01 -6.19 2.62
N GLN A 51 1.31 -6.06 2.91
CA GLN A 51 1.76 -5.48 4.18
C GLN A 51 1.33 -4.02 4.33
N ALA A 52 1.38 -3.23 3.26
CA ALA A 52 0.92 -1.84 3.29
C ALA A 52 -0.58 -1.74 3.61
N VAL A 53 -1.41 -2.60 3.02
CA VAL A 53 -2.87 -2.67 3.31
C VAL A 53 -3.13 -3.09 4.75
N VAL A 54 -2.35 -4.01 5.32
CA VAL A 54 -2.49 -4.41 6.73
C VAL A 54 -2.12 -3.27 7.68
N LEU A 55 -1.11 -2.48 7.34
CA LEU A 55 -0.66 -1.35 8.15
C LEU A 55 -1.61 -0.15 8.05
N ASP A 56 -2.23 0.07 6.90
CA ASP A 56 -3.27 1.07 6.69
C ASP A 56 -4.29 0.59 5.64
N PRO A 57 -5.45 0.07 6.09
CA PRO A 57 -6.51 -0.38 5.20
C PRO A 57 -7.19 0.74 4.41
N THR A 58 -7.07 1.99 4.86
CA THR A 58 -7.67 3.16 4.22
C THR A 58 -6.76 3.75 3.14
N TYR A 59 -5.49 3.35 3.10
CA TYR A 59 -4.54 3.80 2.09
C TYR A 59 -4.78 3.14 0.74
N VAL A 60 -5.71 3.72 -0.02
CA VAL A 60 -6.23 3.21 -1.29
C VAL A 60 -5.14 2.88 -2.31
N LYS A 61 -4.03 3.62 -2.32
CA LYS A 61 -2.89 3.32 -3.21
C LYS A 61 -2.31 1.94 -2.95
N ALA A 62 -2.20 1.49 -1.70
CA ALA A 62 -1.71 0.14 -1.41
C ALA A 62 -2.68 -0.94 -1.88
N ALA A 63 -4.00 -0.75 -1.66
CA ALA A 63 -5.02 -1.67 -2.16
C ALA A 63 -5.02 -1.74 -3.69
N PHE A 64 -4.90 -0.59 -4.37
CA PHE A 64 -4.76 -0.53 -5.82
C PHE A 64 -3.52 -1.30 -6.31
N ARG A 65 -2.36 -1.12 -5.67
CA ARG A 65 -1.13 -1.88 -6.02
C ARG A 65 -1.29 -3.38 -5.79
N LYS A 66 -1.96 -3.78 -4.70
CA LYS A 66 -2.28 -5.19 -4.42
C LYS A 66 -3.16 -5.79 -5.53
N GLY A 67 -4.20 -5.06 -5.92
CA GLY A 67 -5.09 -5.46 -7.02
C GLY A 67 -4.37 -5.60 -8.36
N LEU A 68 -3.49 -4.65 -8.70
CA LEU A 68 -2.67 -4.73 -9.92
C LEU A 68 -1.70 -5.92 -9.90
N ALA A 69 -1.06 -6.22 -8.77
CA ALA A 69 -0.17 -7.36 -8.64
C ALA A 69 -0.92 -8.68 -8.84
N LEU A 70 -2.09 -8.83 -8.19
CA LEU A 70 -2.96 -10.00 -8.37
C LEU A 70 -3.43 -10.15 -9.81
N HIS A 71 -3.85 -9.05 -10.44
CA HIS A 71 -4.24 -9.04 -11.85
C HIS A 71 -3.07 -9.49 -12.76
N ALA A 72 -1.85 -8.98 -12.52
CA ALA A 72 -0.68 -9.35 -13.31
C ALA A 72 -0.33 -10.84 -13.19
N MET A 73 -0.58 -11.45 -12.03
CA MET A 73 -0.42 -12.90 -11.82
C MET A 73 -1.63 -13.75 -12.28
N GLY A 74 -2.62 -13.14 -12.96
CA GLY A 74 -3.83 -13.84 -13.39
C GLY A 74 -4.79 -14.24 -12.26
N ARG A 75 -4.56 -13.76 -11.03
CA ARG A 75 -5.38 -14.06 -9.85
C ARG A 75 -6.58 -13.12 -9.76
N TYR A 76 -7.44 -13.15 -10.77
CA TYR A 76 -8.55 -12.20 -10.90
C TYR A 76 -9.60 -12.34 -9.78
N GLN A 77 -9.85 -13.58 -9.33
CA GLN A 77 -10.75 -13.87 -8.20
C GLN A 77 -10.36 -13.11 -6.92
N ASP A 78 -9.05 -12.96 -6.68
CA ASP A 78 -8.52 -12.23 -5.53
C ASP A 78 -8.45 -10.71 -5.79
N ALA A 79 -8.23 -10.31 -7.05
CA ALA A 79 -8.04 -8.91 -7.43
C ALA A 79 -9.34 -8.10 -7.33
N VAL A 80 -10.46 -8.65 -7.81
CA VAL A 80 -11.77 -7.99 -7.85
C VAL A 80 -12.21 -7.48 -6.47
N PRO A 81 -12.26 -8.28 -5.39
CA PRO A 81 -12.71 -7.79 -4.08
C PRO A 81 -11.81 -6.70 -3.50
N VAL A 82 -10.49 -6.78 -3.72
CA VAL A 82 -9.52 -5.77 -3.27
C VAL A 82 -9.75 -4.44 -4.00
N LEU A 83 -9.93 -4.49 -5.32
CA LEU A 83 -10.18 -3.30 -6.14
C LEU A 83 -11.59 -2.72 -5.89
N GLY A 84 -12.58 -3.57 -5.61
CA GLY A 84 -13.92 -3.15 -5.20
C GLY A 84 -13.91 -2.40 -3.88
N ALA A 85 -13.21 -2.91 -2.87
CA ALA A 85 -13.04 -2.19 -1.61
C ALA A 85 -12.33 -0.83 -1.81
N ALA A 86 -11.27 -0.80 -2.63
CA ALA A 86 -10.58 0.45 -2.97
C ALA A 86 -11.49 1.44 -3.70
N HIS A 87 -12.36 0.95 -4.60
CA HIS A 87 -13.32 1.77 -5.33
C HIS A 87 -14.40 2.35 -4.42
N ASN A 88 -14.85 1.59 -3.42
CA ASN A 88 -15.83 2.08 -2.44
C ASN A 88 -15.29 3.25 -1.62
N ILE A 89 -13.98 3.27 -1.34
CA ILE A 89 -13.33 4.38 -0.62
C ILE A 89 -13.15 5.59 -1.55
N GLU A 90 -12.67 5.38 -2.78
CA GLU A 90 -12.46 6.43 -3.79
C GLU A 90 -13.25 6.18 -5.09
N PRO A 91 -14.58 6.40 -5.09
CA PRO A 91 -15.43 6.05 -6.24
C PRO A 91 -15.17 6.91 -7.48
N LYS A 92 -14.58 8.09 -7.30
CA LYS A 92 -14.22 9.01 -8.40
C LYS A 92 -12.85 8.71 -9.02
N ASN A 93 -12.08 7.77 -8.45
CA ASN A 93 -10.75 7.43 -8.95
C ASN A 93 -10.86 6.55 -10.21
N LYS A 94 -10.59 7.17 -11.36
CA LYS A 94 -10.69 6.52 -12.68
C LYS A 94 -9.74 5.31 -12.82
N GLN A 95 -8.55 5.36 -12.22
CA GLN A 95 -7.56 4.28 -12.34
C GLN A 95 -8.06 3.02 -11.64
N ILE A 96 -8.64 3.16 -10.45
CA ILE A 96 -9.20 2.04 -9.69
C ILE A 96 -10.40 1.46 -10.43
N LYS A 97 -11.31 2.33 -10.92
CA LYS A 97 -12.47 1.90 -11.69
C LYS A 97 -12.06 1.07 -12.92
N GLN A 98 -11.07 1.55 -13.69
CA GLN A 98 -10.56 0.83 -14.85
C GLN A 98 -9.92 -0.51 -14.47
N ALA A 99 -9.08 -0.54 -13.43
CA ALA A 99 -8.46 -1.78 -12.97
C ALA A 99 -9.48 -2.81 -12.49
N LEU A 100 -10.52 -2.37 -11.77
CA LEU A 100 -11.62 -3.22 -11.34
C LEU A 100 -12.35 -3.82 -12.54
N GLN A 101 -12.74 -2.99 -13.51
CA GLN A 101 -13.41 -3.44 -14.73
C GLN A 101 -12.56 -4.45 -15.52
N PHE A 102 -11.26 -4.22 -15.64
CA PHE A 102 -10.36 -5.17 -16.31
C PHE A 102 -10.28 -6.49 -15.55
N ALA A 103 -10.16 -6.46 -14.22
CA ALA A 103 -10.15 -7.67 -13.41
C ALA A 103 -11.46 -8.46 -13.54
N GLU A 104 -12.61 -7.79 -13.53
CA GLU A 104 -13.94 -8.40 -13.70
C GLU A 104 -14.11 -9.04 -15.08
N VAL A 105 -13.73 -8.34 -16.15
CA VAL A 105 -13.79 -8.87 -17.52
C VAL A 105 -12.91 -10.12 -17.66
N ARG A 106 -11.68 -10.07 -17.13
CA ARG A 106 -10.77 -11.21 -17.16
C ARG A 106 -11.32 -12.40 -16.37
N LEU A 107 -11.86 -12.15 -15.18
CA LEU A 107 -12.50 -13.18 -14.37
C LEU A 107 -13.68 -13.82 -15.09
N GLN A 108 -14.55 -13.03 -15.72
CA GLN A 108 -15.69 -13.56 -16.50
C GLN A 108 -15.22 -14.40 -17.69
N GLN A 109 -14.18 -13.97 -18.41
CA GLN A 109 -13.61 -14.74 -19.51
C GLN A 109 -13.07 -16.09 -19.03
N GLU A 110 -12.38 -16.11 -17.89
CA GLU A 110 -11.85 -17.34 -17.29
C GLU A 110 -12.97 -18.29 -16.88
N MET A 111 -14.01 -17.78 -16.22
CA MET A 111 -15.17 -18.59 -15.83
C MET A 111 -15.90 -19.15 -17.04
N ARG A 112 -16.09 -18.36 -18.11
CA ARG A 112 -16.72 -18.83 -19.35
C ARG A 112 -15.91 -19.95 -20.00
N LYS A 113 -14.58 -19.82 -20.05
CA LYS A 113 -13.71 -20.86 -20.60
C LYS A 113 -13.73 -22.16 -19.80
N ARG A 114 -13.91 -22.09 -18.48
CA ARG A 114 -14.02 -23.27 -17.60
C ARG A 114 -15.36 -24.01 -17.74
N MET A 115 -16.37 -23.35 -18.29
CA MET A 115 -17.72 -23.90 -18.48
C MET A 115 -17.94 -24.47 -19.89
N GLN A 116 -16.96 -24.34 -20.78
CA GLN A 116 -16.94 -24.92 -22.14
C GLN A 116 -16.05 -26.15 -22.14
#